data_AF-K9YT08-F1
#
_entry.id   AF-K9YT08-F1
#
_cell.length_a   1.000
_cell.length_b   1.000
_cell.length_c   1.000
_cell.angle_alpha   90.00
_cell.angle_beta   90.00
_cell.angle_gamma   90.00
#
_symmetry.space_group_name_H-M   'P 1'
#
loop_
_entity.id
_entity.type
_entity.pdbx_description
1 polymer ?
#
loop_
_entity_poly.entity_id
_entity_poly.type
_entity_poly.pdbx_seq_one_letter_code
_entity_poly.pdbx_strand_id
1 'polypeptide(L)'
;MLITRKEIQNLGISQYQARALTKHLRIVQIKGRKYFYDHQDVMESIIDRRKNSKIRSRTREQLIQLETRMRHLENKQENYSENLAKIDKILEEGTEAMIRVRDDFAKLDREQEKFQKKREVYRERNNIVPFDLSEEANV
;
A
#
# COMPACT_ATOMS: atom_id res chain seq x y z
N MET A 1 -14.81 -0.86 9.52
CA MET A 1 -13.58 -1.26 10.27
C MET A 1 -14.02 -2.03 11.52
N LEU A 2 -13.24 -3.04 11.96
CA LEU A 2 -13.54 -3.75 13.19
C LEU A 2 -12.66 -3.22 14.33
N ILE A 3 -13.26 -3.01 15.50
CA ILE A 3 -12.56 -2.49 16.67
C ILE A 3 -12.82 -3.37 17.91
N THR A 4 -11.81 -3.52 18.74
CA THR A 4 -11.88 -4.25 19.99
C THR A 4 -12.06 -3.30 21.18
N ARG A 5 -12.61 -3.84 22.27
CA ARG A 5 -12.75 -3.08 23.52
C ARG A 5 -11.42 -2.53 24.06
N LYS A 6 -10.31 -3.26 23.86
CA LYS A 6 -8.98 -2.82 24.29
C LYS A 6 -8.49 -1.63 23.47
N GLU A 7 -8.77 -1.60 22.17
CA GLU A 7 -8.44 -0.46 21.32
C GLU A 7 -9.25 0.78 21.73
N ILE A 8 -10.56 0.63 21.98
CA ILE A 8 -11.39 1.72 22.52
C ILE A 8 -10.81 2.26 23.84
N GLN A 9 -10.36 1.38 24.75
CA GLN A 9 -9.72 1.78 26.00
C GLN A 9 -8.43 2.56 25.74
N ASN A 10 -7.58 2.09 24.83
CA ASN A 10 -6.31 2.74 24.49
C ASN A 10 -6.52 4.15 23.88
N LEU A 11 -7.71 4.44 23.34
CA LEU A 11 -8.07 5.76 22.83
C LEU A 11 -8.43 6.76 23.94
N GLY A 12 -8.28 6.40 25.22
CA GLY A 12 -8.27 7.36 26.34
C GLY A 12 -9.47 7.28 27.27
N ILE A 13 -10.27 6.21 27.21
CA ILE A 13 -11.36 5.97 28.16
C ILE A 13 -11.07 4.76 29.05
N SER A 14 -11.70 4.74 30.23
CA SER A 14 -11.53 3.66 31.19
C SER A 14 -12.10 2.33 30.68
N GLN A 15 -11.60 1.22 31.23
CA GLN A 15 -12.14 -0.11 30.93
C GLN A 15 -13.65 -0.20 31.22
N TYR A 16 -14.12 0.47 32.29
CA TYR A 16 -15.55 0.52 32.63
C TYR A 16 -16.36 1.22 31.53
N GLN A 17 -15.92 2.38 31.07
CA GLN A 17 -16.57 3.11 29.98
C GLN A 17 -16.58 2.29 28.69
N ALA A 18 -15.46 1.65 28.33
CA ALA A 18 -15.37 0.81 27.13
C ALA A 18 -16.31 -0.40 27.20
N ARG A 19 -16.44 -1.04 28.37
CA ARG A 19 -17.45 -2.09 28.60
C ARG A 19 -18.86 -1.55 28.46
N ALA A 20 -19.13 -0.36 28.99
CA ALA A 20 -20.46 0.23 28.99
C ALA A 20 -20.91 0.67 27.59
N LEU A 21 -19.99 1.10 26.72
CA LEU A 21 -20.24 1.38 25.30
C LEU A 21 -20.52 0.09 24.51
N THR A 22 -19.71 -0.95 24.73
CA THR A 22 -19.80 -2.21 23.97
C THR A 22 -20.82 -3.21 24.52
N LYS A 23 -21.50 -2.91 25.63
CA LYS A 23 -22.34 -3.88 26.36
C LYS A 23 -23.50 -4.41 25.52
N HIS A 24 -24.09 -3.55 24.70
CA HIS A 24 -25.29 -3.86 23.92
C HIS A 24 -24.99 -4.07 22.43
N LEU A 25 -23.71 -3.93 22.04
CA LEU A 25 -23.33 -4.03 20.64
C LEU A 25 -23.21 -5.49 20.23
N ARG A 26 -23.62 -5.78 19.00
CA ARG A 26 -23.44 -7.10 18.41
C ARG A 26 -21.96 -7.33 18.18
N ILE A 27 -21.50 -8.53 18.55
CA ILE A 27 -20.16 -8.98 18.21
C ILE A 27 -20.19 -9.40 16.75
N VAL A 28 -19.35 -8.76 15.92
CA VAL A 28 -19.22 -9.09 14.49
C VAL A 28 -18.32 -10.31 14.31
N GLN A 29 -17.23 -10.36 15.08
CA GLN A 29 -16.25 -11.43 14.97
C GLN A 29 -15.61 -11.76 16.33
N ILE A 30 -15.19 -13.02 16.49
CA ILE A 30 -14.43 -13.51 17.63
C ILE A 30 -13.10 -14.07 17.12
N LYS A 31 -11.97 -13.64 17.70
CA LYS A 31 -10.63 -14.20 17.41
C LYS A 31 -9.92 -14.51 18.73
N GLY A 32 -9.94 -15.78 19.12
CA GLY A 32 -9.45 -16.22 20.42
C GLY A 32 -10.24 -15.54 21.55
N ARG A 33 -9.55 -14.79 22.41
CA ARG A 33 -10.16 -14.02 23.52
C ARG A 33 -10.55 -12.59 23.15
N LYS A 34 -10.44 -12.21 21.87
CA LYS A 34 -10.79 -10.86 21.40
C LYS A 34 -12.16 -10.88 20.72
N TYR A 35 -12.98 -9.92 21.13
CA TYR A 35 -14.28 -9.64 20.53
C TYR A 35 -14.17 -8.37 19.69
N PHE A 36 -14.67 -8.46 18.47
CA PHE A 36 -14.65 -7.39 17.49
C PHE A 36 -16.06 -6.85 17.30
N TYR A 37 -16.16 -5.53 17.34
CA TYR A 37 -17.38 -4.76 17.15
C TYR A 37 -17.25 -3.96 15.87
N ASP A 38 -18.39 -3.66 15.25
CA ASP A 38 -18.40 -2.72 14.14
C ASP A 38 -18.02 -1.32 14.65
N HIS A 39 -17.16 -0.63 13.91
CA HIS A 39 -16.73 0.72 14.26
C HIS A 39 -17.90 1.71 14.31
N GLN A 40 -18.85 1.60 13.37
CA GLN A 40 -19.99 2.49 13.26
C GLN A 40 -20.93 2.32 14.46
N ASP A 41 -21.22 1.08 14.83
CA ASP A 41 -22.03 0.75 16.01
C ASP A 41 -21.41 1.33 17.30
N VAL A 42 -20.08 1.27 17.41
CA VAL A 42 -19.34 1.86 18.54
C VAL A 42 -19.44 3.39 18.53
N MET A 43 -19.31 4.02 17.36
CA MET A 43 -19.46 5.46 17.20
C MET A 43 -20.85 5.95 17.57
N GLU A 44 -21.90 5.25 17.12
CA GLU A 44 -23.28 5.55 17.49
C GLU A 44 -23.50 5.43 19.00
N SER A 45 -22.97 4.35 19.61
CA SER A 45 -23.02 4.18 21.07
C SER A 45 -22.34 5.32 21.84
N ILE A 46 -21.22 5.85 21.33
CA ILE A 46 -20.53 7.01 21.92
C ILE A 46 -21.42 8.25 21.82
N ILE A 47 -21.98 8.51 20.65
CA ILE A 47 -22.86 9.67 20.40
C ILE A 47 -24.08 9.63 21.32
N ASP A 48 -24.73 8.48 21.42
CA ASP A 48 -25.91 8.29 22.27
C ASP A 48 -25.57 8.46 23.74
N ARG A 49 -24.45 7.88 24.18
CA ARG A 49 -24.02 8.00 25.58
C ARG A 49 -23.63 9.43 25.93
N ARG A 50 -23.07 10.19 24.99
CA ARG A 50 -22.74 11.62 25.16
C ARG A 50 -23.98 12.48 25.36
N LYS A 51 -25.07 12.18 24.64
CA LYS A 51 -26.37 12.89 24.72
C LYS A 51 -27.10 12.64 26.05
N ASN A 52 -26.75 11.59 26.78
CA ASN A 52 -27.37 11.29 28.06
C ASN A 52 -27.12 12.41 29.08
N SER A 53 -28.18 12.95 29.68
CA SER A 53 -28.07 14.01 30.69
C SER A 53 -27.43 13.54 32.00
N LYS A 54 -27.49 12.23 32.30
CA LYS A 54 -27.01 11.63 33.56
C LYS A 54 -25.50 11.40 33.61
N ILE A 55 -24.75 11.62 32.53
CA ILE A 55 -23.29 11.49 32.55
C ILE A 55 -22.62 12.76 33.08
N ARG A 56 -21.54 12.59 33.84
CA ARG A 56 -20.73 13.70 34.38
C ARG A 56 -20.03 14.46 33.24
N SER A 57 -19.80 15.77 33.39
CA SER A 57 -19.17 16.58 32.32
C SER A 57 -17.82 16.03 31.88
N ARG A 58 -16.96 15.64 32.84
CA ARG A 58 -15.66 15.00 32.55
C ARG A 58 -15.78 13.76 31.69
N THR A 59 -16.78 12.91 31.94
CA THR A 59 -17.04 11.74 31.09
C THR A 59 -17.53 12.15 29.71
N ARG A 60 -18.34 13.21 29.62
CA ARG A 60 -18.80 13.76 28.35
C ARG A 60 -17.64 14.29 27.51
N GLU A 61 -16.71 15.02 28.11
CA GLU A 61 -15.48 15.50 27.47
C GLU A 61 -14.61 14.35 26.96
N GLN A 62 -14.43 13.30 27.77
CA GLN A 62 -13.71 12.10 27.35
C GLN A 62 -14.37 11.41 26.15
N LEU A 63 -15.71 11.35 26.11
CA LEU A 63 -16.44 10.78 24.98
C LEU A 63 -16.32 11.65 23.72
N ILE A 64 -16.30 12.98 23.85
CA ILE A 64 -16.05 13.90 22.73
C ILE A 64 -14.64 13.68 22.17
N GLN A 65 -13.63 13.60 23.04
CA GLN A 65 -12.26 13.35 22.62
C GLN A 65 -12.10 11.98 21.95
N LEU A 66 -12.78 10.96 22.48
CA LEU A 66 -12.81 9.62 21.89
C LEU A 66 -13.44 9.66 20.49
N GLU A 67 -14.59 10.33 20.34
CA GLU A 67 -15.26 10.52 19.04
C GLU A 67 -14.31 11.18 18.03
N THR A 68 -13.66 12.28 18.41
CA THR A 68 -12.69 12.98 17.54
C THR A 68 -11.52 12.08 17.14
N ARG A 69 -10.98 11.30 18.07
CA ARG A 69 -9.87 10.37 17.79
C ARG A 69 -10.29 9.25 16.85
N MET A 70 -11.50 8.70 17.03
CA MET A 70 -12.02 7.64 16.17
C MET A 70 -12.25 8.15 14.74
N ARG A 71 -12.88 9.33 14.57
CA ARG A 71 -13.03 9.96 13.24
C ARG A 71 -11.70 10.24 12.57
N HIS A 72 -10.69 10.68 13.32
CA HIS A 72 -9.36 10.93 12.77
C HIS A 72 -8.69 9.64 12.26
N LEU A 73 -8.97 8.49 12.90
CA LEU A 73 -8.49 7.19 12.43
C LEU A 73 -9.20 6.74 11.15
N GLU A 74 -10.50 6.99 11.01
CA GLU A 74 -11.25 6.73 9.77
C GLU A 74 -10.64 7.52 8.60
N ASN A 75 -10.48 8.84 8.77
CA ASN A 75 -9.91 9.70 7.72
C ASN A 75 -8.48 9.27 7.33
N LYS A 76 -7.68 8.81 8.30
CA LYS A 76 -6.33 8.27 8.01
C LYS A 76 -6.42 7.00 7.18
N GLN A 77 -7.35 6.10 7.50
CA GLN A 77 -7.51 4.85 6.78
C GLN A 77 -7.94 5.09 5.32
N GLU A 78 -8.85 6.05 5.09
CA GLU A 78 -9.23 6.47 3.73
C GLU A 78 -8.03 7.00 2.94
N ASN A 79 -7.25 7.92 3.53
CA ASN A 79 -6.03 8.43 2.91
C ASN A 79 -5.00 7.34 2.57
N TYR A 80 -4.86 6.32 3.44
CA TYR A 80 -3.98 5.18 3.15
C TYR A 80 -4.48 4.37 1.95
N SER A 81 -5.79 4.14 1.85
CA SER A 81 -6.37 3.42 0.71
C SER A 81 -6.19 4.16 -0.62
N GLU A 82 -6.35 5.48 -0.62
CA GLU A 82 -6.08 6.31 -1.81
C GLU A 82 -4.61 6.27 -2.21
N ASN A 83 -3.70 6.32 -1.24
CA ASN A 83 -2.28 6.27 -1.52
C ASN A 83 -1.84 4.91 -2.05
N LEU A 84 -2.42 3.80 -1.57
CA LEU A 84 -2.17 2.47 -2.12
C LEU A 84 -2.62 2.38 -3.58
N ALA A 85 -3.82 2.88 -3.91
CA ALA A 85 -4.29 2.91 -5.29
C ALA A 85 -3.38 3.74 -6.21
N LYS A 86 -2.80 4.84 -5.72
CA LYS A 86 -1.80 5.62 -6.47
C LYS A 86 -0.51 4.84 -6.70
N ILE A 87 -0.04 4.10 -5.68
CA ILE A 87 1.16 3.26 -5.81
C ILE A 87 0.92 2.15 -6.83
N ASP A 88 -0.23 1.48 -6.80
CA ASP A 88 -0.56 0.43 -7.76
C ASP A 88 -0.55 0.96 -9.20
N LYS A 89 -1.14 2.14 -9.43
CA LYS A 89 -1.09 2.81 -10.73
C LYS A 89 0.33 3.11 -11.21
N ILE A 90 1.20 3.61 -10.32
CA ILE A 90 2.60 3.89 -10.65
C ILE A 90 3.34 2.59 -11.00
N LEU A 91 3.04 1.49 -10.30
CA LEU A 91 3.64 0.18 -10.58
C LEU A 91 3.19 -0.37 -11.95
N GLU A 92 1.92 -0.20 -12.30
CA GLU A 92 1.41 -0.58 -13.64
C GLU A 92 2.11 0.23 -14.74
N GLU A 93 2.15 1.55 -14.62
CA GLU A 93 2.84 2.44 -15.58
C GLU A 93 4.33 2.10 -15.71
N GLY A 94 5.00 1.82 -14.59
CA GLY A 94 6.40 1.40 -14.57
C GLY A 94 6.61 0.03 -15.24
N THR A 95 5.68 -0.90 -15.06
CA THR A 95 5.73 -2.22 -15.69
C THR A 95 5.56 -2.12 -17.20
N GLU A 96 4.61 -1.30 -17.66
CA GLU A 96 4.44 -1.02 -19.09
C GLU A 96 5.70 -0.38 -19.70
N ALA A 97 6.29 0.60 -19.02
CA ALA A 97 7.51 1.23 -19.48
C ALA A 97 8.67 0.23 -19.60
N MET A 98 8.82 -0.68 -18.63
CA MET A 98 9.82 -1.75 -18.69
C MET A 98 9.60 -2.71 -19.87
N ILE A 99 8.34 -3.06 -20.16
CA ILE A 99 8.00 -3.90 -21.32
C ILE A 99 8.41 -3.19 -22.62
N ARG A 100 8.09 -1.91 -22.77
CA ARG A 100 8.47 -1.13 -23.97
C ARG A 100 9.98 -1.08 -24.14
N VAL A 101 10.71 -0.78 -23.07
CA VAL A 101 12.19 -0.74 -23.07
C VAL A 101 12.75 -2.12 -23.48
N ARG A 102 12.21 -3.21 -22.92
CA ARG A 102 12.62 -4.58 -23.30
C ARG A 102 12.40 -4.84 -24.78
N ASP A 103 11.24 -4.46 -25.31
CA ASP A 103 10.90 -4.70 -26.72
C ASP A 103 11.78 -3.85 -27.66
N ASP A 104 12.17 -2.64 -27.25
CA ASP A 104 13.10 -1.80 -28.01
C ASP A 104 14.54 -2.34 -27.98
N PHE A 105 15.02 -2.85 -26.83
CA PHE A 105 16.29 -3.58 -26.78
C PHE A 105 16.27 -4.82 -27.70
N ALA A 106 15.19 -5.58 -27.69
CA ALA A 106 15.05 -6.74 -28.57
C ALA A 106 15.06 -6.38 -30.07
N LYS A 107 14.59 -5.18 -30.45
CA LYS A 107 14.72 -4.68 -31.83
C LYS A 107 16.17 -4.32 -32.16
N LEU A 108 16.86 -3.63 -31.26
CA LEU A 108 18.26 -3.26 -31.43
C LEU A 108 19.15 -4.49 -31.61
N ASP A 109 18.93 -5.54 -30.82
CA ASP A 109 19.68 -6.80 -30.95
C ASP A 109 19.49 -7.43 -32.35
N ARG A 110 18.25 -7.45 -32.86
CA ARG A 110 17.96 -7.96 -34.22
C ARG A 110 18.61 -7.10 -35.31
N GLU A 111 18.66 -5.79 -35.13
CA GLU A 111 19.33 -4.89 -36.08
C GLU A 111 20.85 -5.08 -36.05
N GLN A 112 21.43 -5.27 -34.87
CA GLN A 112 22.85 -5.57 -34.69
C GLN A 112 23.23 -6.89 -35.36
N GLU A 113 22.43 -7.96 -35.20
CA GLU A 113 22.64 -9.23 -35.90
C GLU A 113 22.60 -9.07 -37.42
N LYS A 114 21.62 -8.31 -37.95
CA LYS A 114 21.54 -8.03 -39.39
C LYS A 114 22.76 -7.28 -39.89
N PHE A 115 23.24 -6.30 -39.11
CA PHE A 115 24.43 -5.53 -39.45
C PHE A 115 25.69 -6.40 -39.45
N GLN A 116 25.87 -7.28 -38.46
CA GLN A 116 26.97 -8.23 -38.39
C GLN A 116 26.96 -9.18 -39.60
N LYS A 117 25.83 -9.82 -39.90
CA LYS A 117 25.69 -10.69 -41.08
C LYS A 117 26.00 -9.95 -42.38
N LYS A 118 25.52 -8.71 -42.54
CA LYS A 118 25.82 -7.89 -43.72
C LYS A 118 27.32 -7.58 -43.82
N ARG A 119 27.99 -7.32 -42.71
CA ARG A 119 29.43 -7.06 -42.64
C ARG A 119 30.27 -8.30 -42.96
N GLU A 120 29.84 -9.48 -42.53
CA GLU A 120 30.46 -10.77 -42.88
C GLU A 120 30.38 -11.02 -44.39
N VAL A 121 29.19 -10.91 -44.99
CA VAL A 121 29.00 -11.03 -46.44
C VAL A 121 29.86 -10.03 -47.22
N TYR A 122 29.99 -8.79 -46.71
CA TYR A 122 30.85 -7.78 -47.33
C TYR A 122 32.35 -8.13 -47.24
N ARG A 123 32.79 -8.76 -46.16
CA ARG A 123 34.18 -9.23 -45.98
C ARG A 123 34.49 -10.40 -46.91
N GLU A 124 33.61 -11.39 -46.95
CA GLU A 124 33.74 -12.57 -47.83
C GLU A 124 33.78 -12.15 -49.31
N ARG A 125 32.89 -11.25 -49.72
CA ARG A 125 32.81 -10.79 -51.11
C ARG A 125 34.05 -10.01 -51.57
N ASN A 126 34.77 -9.38 -50.64
CA ASN A 126 35.95 -8.56 -50.94
C ASN A 126 37.27 -9.23 -50.51
N ASN A 127 37.27 -10.51 -50.11
CA ASN A 127 38.46 -11.24 -49.66
C ASN A 127 39.27 -10.52 -48.56
N ILE A 128 38.59 -9.76 -47.69
CA ILE A 128 39.25 -8.99 -46.64
C ILE A 128 39.56 -9.92 -45.45
N VAL A 129 40.80 -10.40 -45.37
CA VAL A 129 41.32 -11.14 -44.21
C VAL A 129 41.38 -10.18 -43.01
N PRO A 130 40.96 -10.59 -41.80
CA PRO A 130 41.18 -9.78 -40.61
C PRO A 130 42.68 -9.49 -40.45
N PHE A 131 43.03 -8.22 -40.29
CA PHE A 131 44.39 -7.80 -39.95
C PHE A 131 44.72 -8.37 -38.56
N ASP A 132 45.66 -9.32 -38.52
CA ASP A 132 46.14 -9.93 -37.29
C ASP A 132 47.17 -9.00 -36.64
N LEU A 133 46.76 -8.34 -35.55
CA LEU A 133 47.62 -7.43 -34.79
C LEU A 133 48.65 -8.17 -33.92
N SER A 134 48.74 -9.51 -33.99
CA SER A 134 49.70 -10.27 -33.18
C SER A 134 51.15 -10.23 -33.69
N GLU A 135 51.40 -9.77 -34.92
CA GLU A 135 52.78 -9.67 -35.46
C GLU A 135 53.51 -8.35 -35.16
N GLU A 136 52.82 -7.29 -34.68
CA GLU A 136 53.47 -6.00 -34.35
C GLU A 136 54.05 -5.93 -32.92
N ALA A 137 54.04 -7.03 -32.16
CA ALA A 137 54.57 -7.08 -30.79
C ALA A 137 56.05 -7.49 -30.68
N ASN A 138 56.79 -7.63 -31.79
CA ASN A 138 58.22 -7.96 -31.79
C ASN A 138 59.00 -7.11 -32.80
N VAL A 139 59.22 -5.83 -32.49
CA VAL A 139 60.36 -5.04 -33.00
C VAL A 139 60.94 -4.22 -31.86
#